data_AF-A0A7R8CKN8-F1
#
_entry.id   AF-A0A7R8CKN8-F1
#
_cell.length_a   1.000
_cell.length_b   1.000
_cell.length_c   1.000
_cell.angle_alpha   90.00
_cell.angle_beta   90.00
_cell.angle_gamma   90.00
#
_symmetry.space_group_name_H-M   'P 1'
#
loop_
_entity.id
_entity.type
_entity.pdbx_description
1 polymer ?
#
loop_
_entity_poly.entity_id
_entity_poly.type
_entity_poly.pdbx_seq_one_letter_code
_entity_poly.pdbx_strand_id
1 'polypeptide(L)'
;MENSMELSIFMLVICCGLDLVYLKKKLGRFEKNFKQKWKRLEISNILGVNFRSQKGGAIQMDQFQYNSSLDAISLSDKRRKEKWQPLREDEIKEYRSIIGQLNSVATQTRPDISFGVSMGASKMKKSSVKYIIEANKMVQKVSTSNIRITLPRLEDLKTCKITCYTDVSLTNVENSGSQMGIFVTIEDKNINVQLHGYLKECKEW
;
A
#
# COMPACT_ATOMS: atom_id res chain seq x y z
N MET A 1 -21.52 14.19 -10.27
CA MET A 1 -20.38 13.64 -11.03
C MET A 1 -19.04 14.15 -10.51
N GLU A 2 -18.78 15.46 -10.46
CA GLU A 2 -17.50 16.00 -9.91
C GLU A 2 -17.31 15.72 -8.42
N ASN A 3 -18.32 15.98 -7.58
CA ASN A 3 -18.20 15.78 -6.13
C ASN A 3 -17.90 14.32 -5.73
N SER A 4 -18.51 13.31 -6.38
CA SER A 4 -18.30 11.90 -6.00
C SER A 4 -16.87 11.41 -6.30
N MET A 5 -16.27 11.91 -7.39
CA MET A 5 -14.93 11.55 -7.82
C MET A 5 -13.86 12.20 -6.93
N GLU A 6 -14.09 13.46 -6.53
CA GLU A 6 -13.23 14.17 -5.57
C GLU A 6 -13.18 13.46 -4.21
N LEU A 7 -14.29 12.86 -3.78
CA LEU A 7 -14.43 12.24 -2.46
C LEU A 7 -13.82 10.83 -2.38
N SER A 8 -13.92 10.02 -3.44
CA SER A 8 -13.22 8.73 -3.52
C SER A 8 -11.69 8.90 -3.50
N ILE A 9 -11.17 9.98 -4.08
CA ILE A 9 -9.73 10.30 -4.12
C ILE A 9 -9.28 10.94 -2.80
N PHE A 10 -10.13 11.76 -2.19
CA PHE A 10 -9.91 12.28 -0.84
C PHE A 10 -9.73 11.14 0.16
N MET A 11 -10.58 10.11 0.09
CA MET A 11 -10.46 8.89 0.90
C MET A 11 -9.18 8.09 0.67
N LEU A 12 -8.58 8.19 -0.52
CA LEU A 12 -7.31 7.55 -0.79
C LEU A 12 -6.14 8.25 -0.07
N VAL A 13 -6.13 9.58 -0.05
CA VAL A 13 -5.12 10.38 0.69
C VAL A 13 -5.25 10.15 2.20
N ILE A 14 -6.45 9.86 2.68
CA ILE A 14 -6.76 9.51 4.08
C ILE A 14 -6.08 8.19 4.50
N CYS A 15 -6.01 7.20 3.60
CA CYS A 15 -5.57 5.84 3.93
C CYS A 15 -4.05 5.65 3.97
N CYS A 16 -3.25 6.62 3.52
CA CYS A 16 -1.78 6.56 3.52
C CYS A 16 -1.12 6.86 4.89
N GLY A 17 -1.81 6.59 6.01
CA GLY A 17 -1.19 6.57 7.34
C GLY A 17 -1.53 7.70 8.32
N LEU A 18 -2.72 8.31 8.24
CA LEU A 18 -3.17 9.28 9.25
C LEU A 18 -4.17 8.66 10.23
N ASP A 19 -4.02 9.02 11.51
CA ASP A 19 -4.89 8.66 12.62
C ASP A 19 -6.36 9.12 12.37
N LEU A 20 -7.34 8.25 12.64
CA LEU A 20 -8.78 8.49 12.44
C LEU A 20 -9.28 9.75 13.15
N VAL A 21 -8.67 10.10 14.28
CA VAL A 21 -9.00 11.32 15.05
C VAL A 21 -8.45 12.58 14.36
N TYR A 22 -7.25 12.49 13.79
CA TYR A 22 -6.62 13.58 13.05
C TYR A 22 -7.34 13.87 11.72
N LEU A 23 -7.88 12.82 11.12
CA LEU A 23 -8.62 12.86 9.85
C LEU A 23 -9.88 13.72 9.92
N LYS A 24 -10.73 13.52 10.94
CA LYS A 24 -11.98 14.29 11.12
C LYS A 24 -11.74 15.80 11.19
N LYS A 25 -10.63 16.24 11.79
CA LYS A 25 -10.31 17.67 12.00
C LYS A 25 -9.77 18.35 10.73
N LYS A 26 -9.13 17.61 9.83
CA LYS A 26 -8.49 18.15 8.62
C LYS A 26 -9.40 18.15 7.39
N LEU A 27 -10.39 17.25 7.34
CA LEU A 27 -11.38 17.10 6.27
C LEU A 27 -12.01 18.43 5.82
N GLY A 28 -12.59 19.20 6.75
CA GLY A 28 -13.28 20.45 6.41
C GLY A 28 -12.40 21.59 5.87
N ARG A 29 -11.09 21.57 6.14
CA ARG A 29 -10.15 22.59 5.64
C ARG A 29 -9.58 22.23 4.26
N PHE A 30 -9.59 20.93 3.93
CA PHE A 30 -8.96 20.39 2.74
C PHE A 30 -9.92 20.37 1.54
N GLU A 31 -11.23 20.19 1.75
CA GLU A 31 -12.29 20.23 0.72
C GLU A 31 -12.26 21.53 -0.13
N LYS A 32 -12.01 22.69 0.48
CA LYS A 32 -12.01 23.99 -0.23
C LYS A 32 -10.85 24.16 -1.21
N ASN A 33 -9.65 23.70 -0.85
CA ASN A 33 -8.45 23.86 -1.68
C ASN A 33 -8.35 22.78 -2.77
N PHE A 34 -9.00 21.63 -2.57
CA PHE A 34 -8.89 20.47 -3.45
C PHE A 34 -9.73 20.62 -4.75
N LYS A 35 -10.91 21.25 -4.65
CA LYS A 35 -11.86 21.49 -5.75
C LYS A 35 -11.30 22.18 -6.99
N GLN A 36 -10.29 23.04 -6.84
CA GLN A 36 -9.74 23.81 -7.95
C GLN A 36 -8.76 23.02 -8.83
N LYS A 37 -8.14 21.95 -8.31
CA LYS A 37 -6.98 21.33 -8.96
C LYS A 37 -7.33 20.14 -9.86
N TRP A 38 -8.53 19.55 -9.71
CA TRP A 38 -8.86 18.23 -10.27
C TRP A 38 -9.82 18.25 -11.47
N LYS A 39 -10.31 19.43 -11.88
CA LYS A 39 -11.25 19.63 -13.00
C LYS A 39 -10.77 19.19 -14.40
N ARG A 40 -9.60 18.55 -14.52
CA ARG A 40 -8.88 18.39 -15.79
C ARG A 40 -8.03 17.12 -15.86
N LEU A 41 -8.61 15.94 -15.60
CA LEU A 41 -7.83 14.71 -15.54
C LEU A 41 -8.35 13.60 -16.45
N GLU A 42 -7.75 13.51 -17.63
CA GLU A 42 -7.86 12.35 -18.50
C GLU A 42 -6.89 11.23 -18.03
N ILE A 43 -5.69 11.57 -17.57
CA ILE A 43 -4.76 10.74 -16.77
C ILE A 43 -3.85 11.71 -15.97
N SER A 44 -3.68 11.54 -14.65
CA SER A 44 -2.60 12.24 -13.90
C SER A 44 -1.74 11.29 -13.11
N ASN A 45 -0.43 11.55 -13.13
CA ASN A 45 0.51 11.01 -12.17
C ASN A 45 0.61 11.95 -10.96
N ILE A 46 0.38 11.44 -9.76
CA ILE A 46 0.55 12.18 -8.50
C ILE A 46 1.40 11.33 -7.58
N LEU A 47 2.57 11.87 -7.20
CA LEU A 47 3.53 11.19 -6.32
C LEU A 47 3.88 9.77 -6.82
N GLY A 48 3.90 9.56 -8.14
CA GLY A 48 4.21 8.26 -8.75
C GLY A 48 3.00 7.34 -8.95
N VAL A 49 1.79 7.70 -8.52
CA VAL A 49 0.55 6.95 -8.76
C VAL A 49 -0.20 7.52 -9.94
N ASN A 50 -0.57 6.66 -10.87
CA ASN A 50 -1.39 7.01 -12.02
C ASN A 50 -2.86 6.88 -11.67
N PHE A 51 -3.63 7.93 -11.94
CA PHE A 51 -5.08 7.96 -11.79
C PHE A 51 -5.74 8.04 -13.17
N ARG A 52 -6.73 7.17 -13.40
CA ARG A 52 -7.49 7.11 -14.65
C ARG A 52 -8.98 7.15 -14.36
N SER A 53 -9.67 8.17 -14.84
CA SER A 53 -11.12 8.23 -14.75
C SER A 53 -11.74 7.22 -15.73
N GLN A 54 -12.76 6.50 -15.27
CA GLN A 54 -13.49 5.51 -16.06
C GLN A 54 -14.90 6.01 -16.39
N LYS A 55 -15.49 5.45 -17.45
CA LYS A 55 -16.92 5.64 -17.74
C LYS A 55 -17.74 5.21 -16.51
N GLY A 56 -18.73 6.02 -16.14
CA GLY A 56 -19.52 5.81 -14.92
C GLY A 56 -18.95 6.48 -13.66
N GLY A 57 -17.77 7.11 -13.75
CA GLY A 57 -17.19 7.90 -12.67
C GLY A 57 -16.36 7.10 -11.65
N ALA A 58 -16.07 5.83 -11.94
CA ALA A 58 -15.07 5.07 -11.20
C ALA A 58 -13.65 5.59 -11.51
N ILE A 59 -12.72 5.34 -10.60
CA ILE A 59 -11.32 5.75 -10.71
C ILE A 59 -10.46 4.50 -10.65
N GLN A 60 -9.57 4.33 -11.62
CA GLN A 60 -8.52 3.31 -11.58
C GLN A 60 -7.20 3.90 -11.14
N MET A 61 -6.45 3.10 -10.39
CA MET A 61 -5.14 3.46 -9.89
C MET A 61 -4.11 2.38 -10.16
N ASP A 62 -2.91 2.81 -10.56
CA ASP A 62 -1.77 1.94 -10.79
C ASP A 62 -0.43 2.67 -10.57
N GLN A 63 0.65 1.90 -10.43
CA GLN A 63 2.03 2.40 -10.32
C GLN A 63 2.95 1.71 -11.34
N PHE A 64 2.46 1.38 -12.54
CA PHE A 64 3.21 0.50 -13.45
C PHE A 64 4.62 1.00 -13.80
N GLN A 65 4.78 2.30 -14.07
CA GLN A 65 6.10 2.88 -14.36
C GLN A 65 7.06 2.74 -13.17
N TYR A 66 6.58 2.98 -11.95
CA TYR A 66 7.38 2.84 -10.74
C TYR A 66 7.71 1.37 -10.46
N ASN A 67 6.75 0.47 -10.64
CA ASN A 67 6.91 -0.97 -10.48
C ASN A 67 7.95 -1.54 -11.44
N SER A 68 7.98 -1.04 -12.69
CA SER A 68 8.98 -1.43 -13.69
C SER A 68 10.37 -0.88 -13.42
N SER A 69 10.51 0.18 -12.61
CA SER A 69 11.82 0.72 -12.19
C SER A 69 12.38 0.08 -10.91
N LEU A 70 11.66 -0.87 -10.29
CA LEU A 70 12.16 -1.56 -9.11
C LEU A 70 13.22 -2.58 -9.50
N ASP A 71 14.44 -2.37 -9.01
CA ASP A 71 15.55 -3.29 -9.23
C ASP A 71 15.73 -4.26 -8.08
N ALA A 72 15.85 -5.54 -8.40
CA ALA A 72 16.20 -6.57 -7.45
C ALA A 72 17.66 -6.40 -7.00
N ILE A 73 17.92 -6.69 -5.72
CA ILE A 73 19.29 -6.66 -5.18
C ILE A 73 20.11 -7.78 -5.83
N SER A 74 21.24 -7.42 -6.42
CA SER A 74 22.13 -8.37 -7.07
C SER A 74 22.85 -9.22 -6.02
N LEU A 75 22.70 -10.54 -6.13
CA LEU A 75 23.39 -11.51 -5.29
C LEU A 75 24.17 -12.48 -6.16
N SER A 76 25.44 -12.70 -5.85
CA SER A 76 26.24 -13.75 -6.49
C SER A 76 25.68 -15.14 -6.18
N ASP A 77 25.95 -16.12 -7.04
CA ASP A 77 25.45 -17.50 -6.86
C ASP A 77 25.93 -18.13 -5.56
N LYS A 78 27.17 -17.82 -5.15
CA LYS A 78 27.71 -18.23 -3.86
C LYS A 78 26.90 -17.59 -2.73
N ARG A 79 26.68 -16.28 -2.78
CA ARG A 79 25.96 -15.55 -1.74
C ARG A 79 24.51 -16.02 -1.60
N ARG A 80 23.83 -16.30 -2.72
CA ARG A 80 22.46 -16.84 -2.74
C ARG A 80 22.30 -18.16 -1.98
N LYS A 81 23.34 -18.99 -1.92
CA LYS A 81 23.34 -20.25 -1.17
C LYS A 81 23.50 -20.03 0.34
N GLU A 82 24.11 -18.91 0.75
CA GLU A 82 24.36 -18.53 2.15
C GLU A 82 23.12 -17.91 2.84
N LYS A 83 21.94 -18.51 2.66
CA LYS A 83 20.63 -17.93 3.07
C LYS A 83 20.57 -17.45 4.52
N TRP A 84 21.23 -18.17 5.42
CA TRP A 84 21.16 -17.90 6.86
C TRP A 84 22.27 -16.96 7.36
N GLN A 85 23.23 -16.61 6.49
CA GLN A 85 24.28 -15.68 6.86
C GLN A 85 23.72 -14.26 7.04
N PRO A 86 24.26 -13.49 8.00
CA PRO A 86 23.84 -12.11 8.21
C PRO A 86 24.16 -11.26 6.98
N LEU A 87 23.37 -10.21 6.78
CA LEU A 87 23.65 -9.23 5.73
C LEU A 87 24.89 -8.41 6.06
N ARG A 88 25.64 -8.06 5.01
CA ARG A 88 26.74 -7.09 5.05
C ARG A 88 26.20 -5.66 5.09
N GLU A 89 27.04 -4.68 5.42
CA GLU A 89 26.59 -3.29 5.56
C GLU A 89 26.04 -2.67 4.27
N ASP A 90 26.65 -3.00 3.12
CA ASP A 90 26.16 -2.65 1.79
C ASP A 90 24.80 -3.30 1.51
N GLU A 91 24.70 -4.61 1.74
CA GLU A 91 23.46 -5.37 1.59
C GLU A 91 22.33 -4.84 2.50
N ILE A 92 22.63 -4.38 3.71
CA ILE A 92 21.65 -3.79 4.63
C ILE A 92 21.10 -2.47 4.07
N LYS A 93 21.95 -1.63 3.48
CA LYS A 93 21.53 -0.35 2.88
C LYS A 93 20.61 -0.60 1.69
N GLU A 94 20.99 -1.52 0.80
CA GLU A 94 20.19 -1.93 -0.35
C GLU A 94 18.86 -2.55 0.09
N TYR A 95 18.90 -3.45 1.08
CA TYR A 95 17.70 -4.08 1.64
C TYR A 95 16.74 -3.06 2.25
N ARG A 96 17.25 -2.07 2.98
CA ARG A 96 16.43 -0.98 3.52
C ARG A 96 15.79 -0.15 2.41
N SER A 97 16.56 0.17 1.37
CA SER A 97 16.07 0.91 0.22
C SER A 97 14.92 0.17 -0.46
N ILE A 98 15.11 -1.11 -0.80
CA ILE A 98 14.10 -1.85 -1.57
C ILE A 98 12.81 -2.08 -0.77
N ILE A 99 12.91 -2.34 0.53
CA ILE A 99 11.72 -2.48 1.39
C ILE A 99 10.96 -1.16 1.49
N GLY A 100 11.65 -0.02 1.55
CA GLY A 100 11.00 1.30 1.53
C GLY A 100 10.23 1.54 0.22
N GLN A 101 10.83 1.19 -0.91
CA GLN A 101 10.19 1.28 -2.22
C GLN A 101 8.98 0.35 -2.33
N LEU A 102 9.12 -0.91 -1.91
CA LEU A 102 8.01 -1.86 -1.88
C LEU A 102 6.89 -1.43 -0.92
N ASN A 103 7.22 -0.76 0.19
CA ASN A 103 6.21 -0.21 1.10
C ASN A 103 5.41 0.92 0.46
N SER A 104 6.04 1.79 -0.32
CA SER A 104 5.34 2.78 -1.14
C SER A 104 4.31 2.12 -2.07
N VAL A 105 4.69 1.03 -2.74
CA VAL A 105 3.81 0.27 -3.66
C VAL A 105 2.68 -0.44 -2.91
N ALA A 106 3.03 -1.12 -1.81
CA ALA A 106 2.09 -1.87 -1.00
C ALA A 106 0.97 -0.97 -0.44
N THR A 107 1.35 0.21 0.05
CA THR A 107 0.43 1.18 0.67
C THR A 107 -0.46 1.93 -0.32
N GLN A 108 -0.15 1.89 -1.62
CA GLN A 108 -0.86 2.74 -2.59
C GLN A 108 -1.63 1.93 -3.62
N THR A 109 -1.01 0.90 -4.22
CA THR A 109 -1.61 0.19 -5.36
C THR A 109 -1.53 -1.33 -5.29
N ARG A 110 -0.79 -1.90 -4.32
CA ARG A 110 -0.53 -3.34 -4.22
C ARG A 110 -0.70 -3.90 -2.80
N PRO A 111 -1.90 -3.84 -2.22
CA PRO A 111 -2.14 -4.39 -0.88
C PRO A 111 -1.83 -5.89 -0.77
N ASP A 112 -1.78 -6.61 -1.89
CA ASP A 112 -1.44 -8.03 -1.97
C ASP A 112 0.00 -8.36 -1.54
N ILE A 113 0.90 -7.37 -1.44
CA ILE A 113 2.28 -7.56 -0.95
C ILE A 113 2.51 -6.98 0.46
N SER A 114 1.51 -6.34 1.08
CA SER A 114 1.67 -5.63 2.36
C SER A 114 2.22 -6.52 3.48
N PHE A 115 1.88 -7.81 3.47
CA PHE A 115 2.39 -8.78 4.45
C PHE A 115 3.89 -9.02 4.32
N GLY A 116 4.34 -9.33 3.10
CA GLY A 116 5.76 -9.58 2.85
C GLY A 116 6.61 -8.35 3.15
N VAL A 117 6.10 -7.15 2.83
CA VAL A 117 6.77 -5.89 3.16
C VAL A 117 6.83 -5.65 4.67
N SER A 118 5.72 -5.83 5.39
CA SER A 118 5.67 -5.68 6.86
C SER A 118 6.64 -6.64 7.55
N MET A 119 6.66 -7.91 7.11
CA MET A 119 7.61 -8.90 7.59
C MET A 119 9.06 -8.52 7.26
N GLY A 120 9.32 -8.04 6.04
CA GLY A 120 10.66 -7.61 5.66
C GLY A 120 11.15 -6.42 6.49
N ALA A 121 10.26 -5.47 6.78
CA ALA A 121 10.55 -4.29 7.61
C ALA A 121 10.83 -4.66 9.07
N SER A 122 10.11 -5.61 9.66
CA SER A 122 10.36 -6.05 11.05
C SER A 122 11.75 -6.69 11.22
N LYS A 123 12.30 -7.26 10.15
CA LYS A 123 13.61 -7.94 10.13
C LYS A 123 14.80 -7.03 9.82
N MET A 124 14.60 -5.72 9.73
CA MET A 124 15.67 -4.74 9.47
C MET A 124 16.82 -4.77 10.49
N LYS A 125 16.56 -5.14 11.75
CA LYS A 125 17.57 -5.18 12.82
C LYS A 125 18.39 -6.47 12.85
N LYS A 126 17.83 -7.57 12.33
CA LYS A 126 18.46 -8.91 12.30
C LYS A 126 18.13 -9.56 10.95
N SER A 127 18.74 -9.04 9.89
CA SER A 127 18.52 -9.51 8.53
C SER A 127 19.59 -10.52 8.10
N SER A 128 19.17 -11.45 7.25
CA SER A 128 19.99 -12.47 6.61
C SER A 128 19.71 -12.51 5.11
N VAL A 129 20.56 -13.19 4.34
CA VAL A 129 20.44 -13.26 2.87
C VAL A 129 19.07 -13.79 2.42
N LYS A 130 18.44 -14.66 3.22
CA LYS A 130 17.07 -15.14 3.01
C LYS A 130 16.09 -13.98 2.79
N TYR A 131 16.19 -12.91 3.58
CA TYR A 131 15.26 -11.79 3.49
C TYR A 131 15.46 -10.94 2.23
N ILE A 132 16.70 -10.82 1.72
CA ILE A 132 16.93 -10.25 0.39
C ILE A 132 16.28 -11.10 -0.69
N ILE A 133 16.40 -12.43 -0.60
CA ILE A 133 15.78 -13.34 -1.58
C ILE A 133 14.25 -13.17 -1.58
N GLU A 134 13.62 -13.07 -0.42
CA GLU A 134 12.17 -12.81 -0.32
C GLU A 134 11.79 -11.41 -0.85
N ALA A 135 12.59 -10.38 -0.57
CA ALA A 135 12.38 -9.05 -1.13
C ALA A 135 12.46 -9.05 -2.68
N ASN A 136 13.45 -9.74 -3.24
CA ASN A 136 13.61 -9.87 -4.69
C ASN A 136 12.43 -10.61 -5.34
N LYS A 137 11.84 -11.61 -4.67
CA LYS A 137 10.61 -12.25 -5.15
C LYS A 137 9.44 -11.27 -5.19
N MET A 138 9.32 -10.38 -4.19
CA MET A 138 8.28 -9.34 -4.19
C MET A 138 8.51 -8.34 -5.32
N VAL A 139 9.75 -7.90 -5.54
CA VAL A 139 10.11 -7.03 -6.68
C VAL A 139 9.70 -7.70 -7.99
N GLN A 140 10.08 -8.96 -8.20
CA GLN A 140 9.69 -9.71 -9.39
C GLN A 140 8.18 -9.80 -9.55
N LYS A 141 7.45 -10.15 -8.48
CA LYS A 141 5.98 -10.20 -8.51
C LYS A 141 5.39 -8.85 -8.91
N VAL A 142 5.89 -7.75 -8.36
CA VAL A 142 5.39 -6.40 -8.63
C VAL A 142 5.71 -5.93 -10.05
N SER A 143 6.90 -6.23 -10.56
CA SER A 143 7.34 -5.82 -11.89
C SER A 143 6.73 -6.64 -13.02
N THR A 144 6.38 -7.92 -12.78
CA THR A 144 5.79 -8.79 -13.81
C THR A 144 4.27 -8.78 -13.82
N SER A 145 3.60 -8.37 -12.73
CA SER A 145 2.13 -8.36 -12.65
C SER A 145 1.55 -6.94 -12.65
N ASN A 146 0.75 -6.64 -13.67
CA ASN A 146 0.04 -5.38 -13.78
C ASN A 146 -1.32 -5.46 -13.07
N ILE A 147 -1.33 -5.06 -11.80
CA ILE A 147 -2.56 -4.97 -10.99
C ILE A 147 -3.01 -3.51 -10.91
N ARG A 148 -4.33 -3.27 -11.05
CA ARG A 148 -4.96 -1.97 -10.81
C ARG A 148 -5.94 -2.06 -9.65
N ILE A 149 -6.02 -1.02 -8.85
CA ILE A 149 -7.13 -0.82 -7.91
C ILE A 149 -8.20 -0.02 -8.62
N THR A 150 -9.45 -0.46 -8.54
CA THR A 150 -10.61 0.31 -9.03
C THR A 150 -11.41 0.79 -7.84
N LEU A 151 -11.48 2.10 -7.67
CA LEU A 151 -12.40 2.75 -6.76
C LEU A 151 -13.70 3.03 -7.53
N PRO A 152 -14.80 2.32 -7.24
CA PRO A 152 -16.08 2.66 -7.81
C PRO A 152 -16.52 4.07 -7.39
N ARG A 153 -17.46 4.62 -8.17
CA ARG A 153 -18.12 5.87 -7.83
C ARG A 153 -19.01 5.66 -6.60
N LEU A 154 -18.88 6.56 -5.63
CA LEU A 154 -19.83 6.68 -4.52
C LEU A 154 -21.01 7.56 -4.97
N GLU A 155 -22.25 7.13 -4.74
CA GLU A 155 -23.44 7.88 -5.16
C GLU A 155 -23.87 8.87 -4.07
N ASP A 156 -24.00 8.42 -2.81
CA ASP A 156 -24.33 9.29 -1.68
C ASP A 156 -23.45 9.02 -0.45
N LEU A 157 -22.58 9.99 -0.16
CA LEU A 157 -21.72 9.95 1.03
C LEU A 157 -22.47 9.96 2.35
N LYS A 158 -23.67 10.53 2.41
CA LYS A 158 -24.45 10.58 3.66
C LYS A 158 -24.92 9.20 4.07
N THR A 159 -25.07 8.29 3.10
CA THR A 159 -25.46 6.91 3.33
C THR A 159 -24.29 5.93 3.37
N CYS A 160 -23.09 6.40 3.05
CA CYS A 160 -21.89 5.60 3.10
C CYS A 160 -21.56 5.16 4.53
N LYS A 161 -21.12 3.92 4.68
CA LYS A 161 -20.63 3.34 5.93
C LYS A 161 -19.15 3.05 5.80
N ILE A 162 -18.41 3.16 6.90
CA ILE A 162 -17.03 2.67 6.97
C ILE A 162 -17.10 1.30 7.61
N THR A 163 -16.65 0.27 6.90
CA THR A 163 -16.52 -1.08 7.42
C THR A 163 -15.04 -1.41 7.58
N CYS A 164 -14.71 -2.12 8.65
CA CYS A 164 -13.35 -2.50 8.97
C CYS A 164 -13.31 -4.00 9.18
N TYR A 165 -12.51 -4.70 8.39
CA TYR A 165 -12.22 -6.11 8.55
C TYR A 165 -10.85 -6.23 9.22
N THR A 166 -10.79 -7.00 10.30
CA THR A 166 -9.53 -7.24 10.98
C THR A 166 -9.31 -8.73 11.10
N ASP A 167 -8.10 -9.16 10.80
CA ASP A 167 -7.67 -10.54 11.01
C ASP A 167 -6.30 -10.57 11.70
N VAL A 168 -6.11 -11.52 12.60
CA VAL A 168 -4.86 -11.68 13.34
C VAL A 168 -4.38 -13.10 13.14
N SER A 169 -3.15 -13.21 12.65
CA SER A 169 -2.45 -14.48 12.60
C SER A 169 -1.55 -14.60 13.83
N LEU A 170 -1.92 -15.49 14.74
CA LEU A 170 -1.21 -15.75 15.99
C LEU A 170 0.12 -16.46 15.74
N THR A 171 1.18 -16.00 16.41
CA THR A 171 2.50 -16.66 16.42
C THR A 171 3.08 -16.88 15.00
N ASN A 172 2.73 -15.99 14.07
CA ASN A 172 3.18 -16.08 12.67
C ASN A 172 4.50 -15.32 12.42
N VAL A 173 5.02 -14.65 13.45
CA VAL A 173 6.32 -13.97 13.46
C VAL A 173 7.24 -14.65 14.48
N GLU A 174 8.56 -14.58 14.24
CA GLU A 174 9.56 -15.05 15.21
C GLU A 174 9.35 -14.42 16.61
N ASN A 175 9.72 -15.15 17.66
CA ASN A 175 9.49 -14.82 19.08
C ASN A 175 8.01 -14.75 19.47
N SER A 176 7.18 -15.62 18.89
CA SER A 176 5.74 -15.70 19.16
C SER A 176 4.94 -14.43 18.84
N GLY A 177 5.55 -13.49 18.11
CA GLY A 177 4.87 -12.28 17.66
C GLY A 177 3.70 -12.59 16.73
N SER A 178 2.72 -11.71 16.74
CA SER A 178 1.53 -11.82 15.88
C SER A 178 1.46 -10.63 14.91
N GLN A 179 0.90 -10.84 13.73
CA GLN A 179 0.57 -9.75 12.81
C GLN A 179 -0.94 -9.63 12.67
N MET A 180 -1.41 -8.38 12.71
CA MET A 180 -2.78 -8.01 12.47
C MET A 180 -2.91 -7.33 11.13
N GLY A 181 -3.74 -7.87 10.26
CA GLY A 181 -4.22 -7.20 9.06
C GLY A 181 -5.47 -6.41 9.38
N ILE A 182 -5.48 -5.15 8.96
CA ILE A 182 -6.66 -4.31 8.97
C ILE A 182 -6.99 -3.99 7.52
N PHE A 183 -8.24 -4.12 7.13
CA PHE A 183 -8.73 -3.79 5.81
C PHE A 183 -9.98 -2.91 5.94
N VAL A 184 -9.86 -1.65 5.53
CA VAL A 184 -10.94 -0.67 5.65
C VAL A 184 -11.67 -0.55 4.32
N THR A 185 -12.99 -0.41 4.35
CA THR A 185 -13.84 -0.21 3.18
C THR A 185 -14.81 0.92 3.45
N ILE A 186 -15.23 1.59 2.38
CA ILE A 186 -16.47 2.37 2.41
C ILE A 186 -17.53 1.60 1.65
N GLU A 187 -18.69 1.43 2.26
CA GLU A 187 -19.82 0.77 1.64
C GLU A 187 -20.88 1.82 1.35
N ASP A 188 -21.22 1.96 0.07
CA ASP A 188 -22.44 2.62 -0.35
C ASP A 188 -23.56 1.56 -0.40
N LYS A 189 -24.82 1.96 -0.19
CA LYS A 189 -25.98 1.04 -0.20
C LYS A 189 -26.06 0.19 -1.48
N ASN A 190 -25.47 0.67 -2.57
CA ASN A 190 -25.49 0.04 -3.87
C ASN A 190 -24.15 -0.62 -4.28
N ILE A 191 -23.04 -0.36 -3.58
CA ILE A 191 -21.68 -0.80 -3.96
C ILE A 191 -20.75 -0.93 -2.74
N ASN A 192 -20.00 -2.04 -2.64
CA ASN A 192 -18.88 -2.17 -1.70
C ASN A 192 -17.60 -1.54 -2.29
N VAL A 193 -17.01 -0.55 -1.62
CA VAL A 193 -15.78 0.13 -2.06
C VAL A 193 -14.62 -0.23 -1.16
N GLN A 194 -13.59 -0.85 -1.72
CA GLN A 194 -12.39 -1.24 -0.99
C GLN A 194 -11.44 -0.06 -0.77
N LEU A 195 -11.08 0.23 0.48
CA LEU A 195 -10.23 1.37 0.85
C LEU A 195 -9.13 0.92 1.82
N HIS A 196 -8.18 0.19 1.24
CA HIS A 196 -6.85 -0.06 1.76
C HIS A 196 -6.73 -1.00 2.97
N GLY A 197 -5.64 -1.78 2.98
CA GLY A 197 -5.29 -2.66 4.08
C GLY A 197 -3.87 -2.42 4.59
N TYR A 198 -3.74 -2.22 5.90
CA TYR A 198 -2.45 -2.05 6.58
C TYR A 198 -2.21 -3.17 7.58
N LEU A 199 -0.98 -3.67 7.63
CA LEU A 199 -0.55 -4.74 8.53
C LEU A 199 0.32 -4.18 9.65
N LYS A 200 -0.12 -4.38 10.88
CA LYS A 200 0.61 -3.97 12.09
C LYS A 200 1.16 -5.22 12.79
N GLU A 201 2.44 -5.19 13.13
CA GLU A 201 3.02 -6.15 14.07
C GLU A 201 2.47 -5.84 15.47
N CYS A 202 1.76 -6.81 16.05
CA CYS A 202 1.30 -6.79 17.41
C CYS A 202 2.38 -7.45 18.27
N LYS A 203 3.18 -6.62 18.94
CA LYS A 203 4.02 -7.12 20.03
C LYS A 203 3.10 -7.38 21.21
N GLU A 204 3.25 -8.55 21.83
CA GLU A 204 2.56 -8.90 23.07
C GLU A 204 2.77 -7.76 24.09
N TRP A 205 1.67 -7.40 24.76
CA TRP A 205 1.59 -6.28 25.71
C TRP A 205 2.44 -6.53 26.96
#